data_AF-A0A3C1REH6-F1
#
_entry.id   AF-A0A3C1REH6-F1
#
_cell.length_a   1.000
_cell.length_b   1.000
_cell.length_c   1.000
_cell.angle_alpha   90.00
_cell.angle_beta   90.00
_cell.angle_gamma   90.00
#
_symmetry.space_group_name_H-M   'P 1'
#
loop_
_entity.id
_entity.type
_entity.pdbx_description
1 polymer ?
#
loop_
_entity_poly.entity_id
_entity_poly.type
_entity_poly.pdbx_seq_one_letter_code
_entity_poly.pdbx_strand_id
1 'polypeptide(L)'
;KNIHVHVPEGATPKDGPSAGIAMLTSMVSSFKNKKVKPHLAMTGEITLRGKVLPVGGIKEKLLAATRAGIKEVILCEANRKDVEEIKKDYLKNLNVHYVNRMEEVIEIALEK
;
A
#
# COMPACT_ATOMS: atom_id res chain seq x y z
N LYS A 1 -10.18 24.68 -0.01
CA LYS A 1 -10.69 23.33 0.34
C LYS A 1 -9.90 22.86 1.55
N ASN A 2 -10.57 22.44 2.62
CA ASN A 2 -9.89 21.87 3.79
C ASN A 2 -9.88 20.35 3.62
N ILE A 3 -8.76 19.71 3.96
CA ILE A 3 -8.62 18.25 3.92
C ILE A 3 -8.54 17.76 5.36
N HIS A 4 -9.41 16.82 5.70
CA HIS A 4 -9.33 16.07 6.94
C HIS A 4 -8.98 14.63 6.57
N VAL A 5 -7.85 14.14 7.07
CA VAL A 5 -7.43 12.75 6.92
C VAL A 5 -7.62 12.05 8.26
N HIS A 6 -8.48 11.03 8.28
CA HIS A 6 -8.66 10.17 9.44
C HIS A 6 -7.96 8.82 9.19
N VAL A 7 -7.12 8.41 10.13
CA VAL A 7 -6.40 7.14 10.08
C VAL A 7 -6.81 6.34 11.33
N PRO A 8 -7.76 5.39 11.22
CA PRO A 8 -8.45 4.80 12.37
C PRO A 8 -7.53 3.94 13.23
N GLU A 9 -7.54 4.07 14.55
CA GLU A 9 -6.63 3.32 15.43
C GLU A 9 -6.75 1.78 15.33
N GLY A 10 -5.65 1.11 15.68
CA GLY A 10 -5.55 -0.34 15.89
C GLY A 10 -4.70 -0.62 17.14
N ALA A 11 -4.29 -1.87 17.38
CA ALA A 11 -3.56 -2.25 18.60
C ALA A 11 -2.08 -1.80 18.65
N THR A 12 -1.48 -1.47 17.50
CA THR A 12 -0.10 -0.99 17.39
C THR A 12 -0.07 0.48 16.96
N PRO A 13 0.77 1.34 17.58
CA PRO A 13 0.92 2.74 17.17
C PRO A 13 1.22 2.84 15.68
N LYS A 14 0.57 3.79 15.00
CA LYS A 14 0.74 4.01 13.57
C LYS A 14 1.92 4.93 13.24
N ASP A 15 2.92 4.99 14.13
CA ASP A 15 4.07 5.89 14.11
C ASP A 15 5.13 5.59 13.02
N GLY A 16 4.69 5.12 11.85
CA GLY A 16 5.58 4.80 10.74
C GLY A 16 5.18 5.53 9.46
N PRO A 17 6.16 6.02 8.66
CA PRO A 17 5.89 6.66 7.37
C PRO A 17 5.25 5.72 6.33
N SER A 18 5.10 4.44 6.68
CA SER A 18 4.66 3.35 5.81
C SER A 18 3.23 3.43 5.25
N ALA A 19 2.42 4.40 5.71
CA ALA A 19 1.10 4.70 5.17
C ALA A 19 1.10 5.81 4.10
N GLY A 20 2.27 6.33 3.73
CA GLY A 20 2.43 7.47 2.81
C GLY A 20 1.68 7.31 1.50
N ILE A 21 1.85 6.19 0.81
CA ILE A 21 1.17 5.94 -0.47
C ILE A 21 -0.34 5.73 -0.34
N ALA A 22 -0.82 5.26 0.82
CA ALA A 22 -2.24 5.12 1.11
C ALA A 22 -2.91 6.49 1.31
N MET A 23 -2.24 7.39 2.05
CA MET A 23 -2.69 8.77 2.22
C MET A 23 -2.68 9.54 0.89
N LEU A 24 -1.65 9.35 0.06
CA LEU A 24 -1.64 9.92 -1.28
C LEU A 24 -2.86 9.45 -2.08
N THR A 25 -3.08 8.13 -2.13
CA THR A 25 -4.17 7.55 -2.94
C THR A 25 -5.53 8.05 -2.47
N SER A 26 -5.76 8.14 -1.16
CA SER A 26 -7.03 8.66 -0.61
C SER A 26 -7.25 10.13 -0.95
N MET A 27 -6.20 10.96 -0.90
CA MET A 27 -6.26 12.35 -1.33
C MET A 27 -6.57 12.47 -2.81
N VAL A 28 -5.84 11.75 -3.68
CA VAL A 28 -6.05 11.81 -5.14
C VAL A 28 -7.44 11.29 -5.51
N SER A 29 -7.89 10.20 -4.90
CA SER A 29 -9.25 9.67 -5.05
C SER A 29 -10.30 10.73 -4.72
N SER A 30 -10.17 11.39 -3.56
CA SER A 30 -11.09 12.44 -3.10
C SER A 30 -11.09 13.66 -4.02
N PHE A 31 -9.92 14.10 -4.49
CA PHE A 31 -9.81 15.26 -5.39
C PHE A 31 -10.32 14.99 -6.81
N LYS A 32 -10.08 13.78 -7.33
CA LYS A 32 -10.50 13.39 -8.70
C LYS A 32 -11.89 12.76 -8.75
N ASN A 33 -12.53 12.53 -7.61
CA ASN A 33 -13.78 11.78 -7.49
C ASN A 33 -13.70 10.39 -8.17
N LYS A 34 -12.58 9.70 -7.98
CA LYS A 34 -12.33 8.35 -8.52
C LYS A 34 -12.30 7.34 -7.40
N LYS A 35 -12.96 6.21 -7.59
CA LYS A 35 -12.98 5.13 -6.59
C LYS A 35 -11.61 4.43 -6.51
N VAL A 36 -11.24 4.05 -5.30
CA VAL A 36 -10.12 3.15 -5.07
C VAL A 36 -10.59 1.72 -5.33
N LYS A 37 -9.77 0.94 -6.03
CA LYS A 37 -10.04 -0.45 -6.37
C LYS A 37 -10.31 -1.28 -5.10
N PRO A 38 -11.39 -2.09 -5.07
CA PRO A 38 -11.69 -2.92 -3.90
C PRO A 38 -10.68 -4.07 -3.74
N HIS A 39 -10.54 -4.59 -2.51
CA HIS A 39 -9.61 -5.68 -2.16
C HIS A 39 -8.13 -5.39 -2.49
N LEU A 40 -7.75 -4.11 -2.45
CA LEU A 40 -6.38 -3.62 -2.61
C LEU A 40 -5.84 -3.15 -1.27
N ALA A 41 -4.63 -3.59 -0.91
CA ALA A 41 -3.85 -2.99 0.17
C ALA A 41 -2.55 -2.37 -0.39
N MET A 42 -1.97 -1.44 0.35
CA MET A 42 -0.72 -0.79 -0.06
C MET A 42 0.07 -0.34 1.16
N THR A 43 1.40 -0.44 1.08
CA THR A 43 2.31 0.10 2.10
C THR A 43 3.57 0.62 1.43
N GLY A 44 4.06 1.76 1.92
CA GLY A 44 5.18 2.45 1.34
C GLY A 44 5.28 3.86 1.91
N GLU A 45 6.50 4.25 2.22
CA GLU A 45 6.80 5.65 2.50
C GLU A 45 6.87 6.44 1.18
N ILE A 46 6.43 7.69 1.19
CA ILE A 46 6.47 8.56 0.02
C ILE A 46 7.33 9.79 0.30
N THR A 47 8.20 10.11 -0.64
CA THR A 47 9.01 11.34 -0.60
C THR A 47 8.30 12.50 -1.30
N LEU A 48 8.72 13.74 -1.00
CA LEU A 48 8.25 14.93 -1.73
C LEU A 48 8.54 14.89 -3.24
N ARG A 49 9.52 14.08 -3.67
CA ARG A 49 9.85 13.88 -5.10
C ARG A 49 9.07 12.73 -5.75
N GLY A 50 8.09 12.14 -5.04
CA GLY A 50 7.25 11.08 -5.57
C GLY A 50 7.90 9.70 -5.60
N LYS A 51 9.09 9.51 -5.02
CA LYS A 51 9.67 8.16 -4.83
C LYS A 51 8.91 7.40 -3.75
N VAL A 52 8.72 6.10 -3.97
CA VAL A 52 8.21 5.14 -2.98
C VAL A 52 9.39 4.44 -2.33
N LEU A 53 9.49 4.53 -1.00
CA LEU A 53 10.58 3.96 -0.21
C LEU A 53 10.16 2.65 0.47
N PRO A 54 11.11 1.73 0.72
CA PRO A 54 10.81 0.46 1.37
C PRO A 54 10.40 0.65 2.82
N VAL A 55 9.63 -0.30 3.31
CA VAL A 55 9.11 -0.31 4.69
C VAL A 55 9.40 -1.64 5.36
N GLY A 56 9.47 -1.63 6.69
CA GLY A 56 9.64 -2.85 7.49
C GLY A 56 8.34 -3.64 7.66
N GLY A 57 8.49 -4.85 8.20
CA GLY A 57 7.37 -5.73 8.59
C GLY A 57 6.58 -6.30 7.41
N ILE A 58 7.23 -6.57 6.27
CA ILE A 58 6.56 -7.03 5.05
C ILE A 58 5.87 -8.37 5.27
N LYS A 59 6.50 -9.29 5.98
CA LYS A 59 5.95 -10.60 6.28
C LYS A 59 4.64 -10.51 7.06
N GLU A 60 4.60 -9.72 8.13
CA GLU A 60 3.42 -9.53 8.96
C GLU A 60 2.30 -8.84 8.17
N LYS A 61 2.64 -7.82 7.38
CA LYS A 61 1.69 -7.07 6.54
C LYS A 61 1.06 -7.94 5.46
N LEU A 62 1.84 -8.77 4.76
CA LEU A 62 1.32 -9.66 3.74
C LEU A 62 0.46 -10.77 4.34
N LEU A 63 0.86 -11.35 5.49
CA LEU A 63 0.02 -12.32 6.19
C LEU A 63 -1.31 -11.72 6.66
N ALA A 64 -1.30 -10.49 7.17
CA ALA A 64 -2.50 -9.76 7.54
C ALA A 64 -3.40 -9.48 6.31
N ALA A 65 -2.81 -9.06 5.20
CA ALA A 65 -3.54 -8.83 3.94
C ALA A 65 -4.20 -10.13 3.44
N THR A 66 -3.47 -11.24 3.39
CA THR A 66 -4.03 -12.54 3.01
C THR A 66 -5.18 -12.96 3.93
N ARG A 67 -5.02 -12.80 5.26
CA ARG A 67 -6.08 -13.13 6.25
C ARG A 67 -7.32 -12.25 6.07
N ALA A 68 -7.15 -11.00 5.68
CA ALA A 68 -8.24 -10.05 5.41
C ALA A 68 -8.90 -10.27 4.04
N GLY A 69 -8.48 -11.26 3.26
CA GLY A 69 -9.04 -11.55 1.93
C GLY A 69 -8.65 -10.53 0.85
N ILE A 70 -7.58 -9.77 1.07
CA ILE A 70 -7.00 -8.87 0.07
C ILE A 70 -6.50 -9.69 -1.13
N LYS A 71 -6.73 -9.18 -2.33
CA LYS A 71 -6.35 -9.81 -3.60
C LYS A 71 -5.08 -9.22 -4.17
N GLU A 72 -4.86 -7.93 -3.93
CA GLU A 72 -3.75 -7.18 -4.52
C GLU A 72 -3.04 -6.34 -3.46
N VAL A 73 -1.70 -6.31 -3.51
CA VAL A 73 -0.87 -5.48 -2.63
C VAL A 73 0.12 -4.68 -3.43
N ILE A 74 0.25 -3.38 -3.14
CA ILE A 74 1.30 -2.52 -3.71
C ILE A 74 2.42 -2.37 -2.69
N LEU A 75 3.65 -2.70 -3.10
CA LEU A 75 4.89 -2.57 -2.33
C LEU A 75 5.96 -1.80 -3.11
N CYS A 76 6.95 -1.24 -2.39
CA CYS A 76 8.17 -0.74 -3.02
C CYS A 76 8.94 -1.89 -3.71
N GLU A 77 9.53 -1.62 -4.87
CA GLU A 77 10.42 -2.57 -5.57
C GLU A 77 11.54 -3.10 -4.68
N ALA A 78 12.10 -2.25 -3.81
CA ALA A 78 13.15 -2.65 -2.88
C ALA A 78 12.68 -3.67 -1.82
N ASN A 79 11.38 -3.81 -1.58
CA ASN A 79 10.83 -4.83 -0.67
C ASN A 79 10.64 -6.20 -1.33
N ARG A 80 10.87 -6.36 -2.64
CA ARG A 80 10.73 -7.65 -3.35
C ARG A 80 11.52 -8.78 -2.70
N LYS A 81 12.75 -8.48 -2.30
CA LYS A 81 13.64 -9.40 -1.58
C LYS A 81 13.01 -9.93 -0.28
N ASP A 82 12.32 -9.09 0.49
CA ASP A 82 11.62 -9.51 1.71
C ASP A 82 10.43 -10.44 1.41
N VAL A 83 9.78 -10.28 0.25
CA VAL A 83 8.67 -11.14 -0.19
C VAL A 83 9.18 -12.51 -0.63
N GLU A 84 10.34 -12.57 -1.29
CA GLU A 84 10.94 -13.81 -1.77
C GLU A 84 11.34 -14.77 -0.63
N GLU A 85 11.62 -14.24 0.57
CA GLU A 85 11.86 -15.03 1.78
C GLU A 85 10.61 -15.72 2.33
N ILE A 86 9.41 -15.31 1.89
CA ILE A 86 8.14 -15.85 2.37
C ILE A 86 7.76 -17.08 1.54
N LYS A 87 7.36 -18.17 2.21
CA LYS A 87 6.87 -19.37 1.53
C LYS A 87 5.65 -19.03 0.66
N LYS A 88 5.73 -19.36 -0.63
CA LYS A 88 4.69 -19.07 -1.63
C LYS A 88 3.30 -19.55 -1.23
N ASP A 89 3.19 -20.62 -0.44
CA ASP A 89 1.91 -21.12 0.08
C ASP A 89 1.10 -20.07 0.85
N TYR A 90 1.77 -19.15 1.57
CA TYR A 90 1.10 -18.07 2.29
C TYR A 90 0.63 -16.91 1.40
N LEU A 91 1.13 -16.83 0.16
CA LEU A 91 0.88 -15.74 -0.78
C LEU A 91 0.07 -16.19 -2.02
N LYS A 92 -0.40 -17.45 -2.06
CA LYS A 92 -1.05 -18.06 -3.24
C LYS A 92 -2.17 -17.24 -3.87
N ASN A 93 -2.91 -16.48 -3.07
CA ASN A 93 -4.08 -15.71 -3.53
C ASN A 93 -3.82 -14.19 -3.55
N LEU A 94 -2.55 -13.77 -3.42
CA LEU A 94 -2.16 -12.38 -3.29
C LEU A 94 -1.27 -11.97 -4.47
N ASN A 95 -1.75 -11.06 -5.30
CA ASN A 95 -0.96 -10.47 -6.37
C ASN A 95 -0.17 -9.27 -5.82
N VAL A 96 1.15 -9.32 -5.94
CA VAL A 96 2.04 -8.26 -5.43
C VAL A 96 2.52 -7.40 -6.59
N HIS A 97 2.13 -6.13 -6.57
CA HIS A 97 2.60 -5.09 -7.47
C HIS A 97 3.78 -4.37 -6.84
N TYR A 98 4.88 -4.27 -7.58
CA TYR A 98 6.07 -3.57 -7.13
C TYR A 98 6.20 -2.25 -7.88
N VAL A 99 6.43 -1.17 -7.14
CA VAL A 99 6.47 0.19 -7.67
C VAL A 99 7.71 0.94 -7.21
N ASN A 100 8.16 1.91 -7.99
CA ASN A 100 9.25 2.82 -7.61
C ASN A 100 8.76 4.24 -7.35
N ARG A 101 7.66 4.64 -8.00
CA ARG A 101 7.11 5.99 -7.96
C ARG A 101 5.62 6.02 -7.69
N MET A 102 5.18 7.19 -7.25
CA MET A 102 3.80 7.43 -6.86
C MET A 102 2.81 7.36 -8.01
N GLU A 103 3.23 7.68 -9.24
CA GLU A 103 2.36 7.64 -10.43
C GLU A 103 1.86 6.21 -10.68
N GLU A 104 2.74 5.22 -10.55
CA GLU A 104 2.43 3.79 -10.66
C GLU A 104 1.39 3.36 -9.62
N VAL A 105 1.52 3.86 -8.37
CA VAL A 105 0.54 3.58 -7.31
C VAL A 105 -0.86 4.06 -7.74
N ILE A 106 -0.96 5.28 -8.24
CA ILE A 106 -2.25 5.88 -8.63
C ILE A 106 -2.86 5.15 -9.83
N GLU A 107 -2.05 4.75 -10.81
CA GLU A 107 -2.49 3.99 -11.98
C GLU A 107 -3.05 2.61 -11.62
N ILE A 108 -2.44 1.94 -10.63
CA ILE A 108 -2.89 0.63 -10.16
C ILE A 108 -4.11 0.76 -9.23
N ALA A 109 -4.12 1.79 -8.37
CA ALA A 109 -5.05 1.88 -7.26
C ALA A 109 -6.41 2.50 -7.62
N LEU A 110 -6.48 3.39 -8.61
CA LEU A 110 -7.72 4.08 -8.96
C LEU A 110 -8.40 3.43 -10.18
N GLU A 111 -9.73 3.38 -10.13
CA GLU A 111 -10.53 2.97 -11.29
C GLU A 111 -10.38 3.98 -12.45
N LYS A 112 -10.54 3.49 -13.68
CA LYS A 112 -10.44 4.31 -14.90
C LYS A 112 -11.54 5.36 -14.95
#